data_AF-A0A3D3I7P4-F1
#
_entry.id   AF-A0A3D3I7P4-F1
#
_cell.length_a   1.000
_cell.length_b   1.000
_cell.length_c   1.000
_cell.angle_alpha   90.00
_cell.angle_beta   90.00
_cell.angle_gamma   90.00
#
_symmetry.space_group_name_H-M   'P 1'
#
loop_
_entity.id
_entity.type
_entity.pdbx_description
1 polymer ?
#
loop_
_entity_poly.entity_id
_entity_poly.type
_entity_poly.pdbx_seq_one_letter_code
_entity_poly.pdbx_strand_id
1 'polypeptide(L)'
;SNNGLLLSVMGGYEESNEYLEKAFLFGEDYQKNYLNEAASYLTNPMITSYRGEDHEHLMVLYYKAMNFLKMGKYEEALVECRRLNIRLQQLSDRYQSDKKYKRDAFIHMLMGIIYEADNDFNNAFIAYRNSYEIYQSDYPDLFGT
;
A
#
# COMPACT_ATOMS: atom_id res chain seq x y z
N SER A 1 0.11 13.43 5.03
CA SER A 1 0.34 12.83 3.69
C SER A 1 1.05 13.80 2.74
N ASN A 2 0.43 14.93 2.34
CA ASN A 2 0.98 15.83 1.31
C ASN A 2 2.42 16.34 1.53
N ASN A 3 2.79 16.77 2.75
CA ASN A 3 4.16 17.21 3.03
C ASN A 3 5.18 16.08 2.87
N GLY A 4 4.82 14.86 3.30
CA GLY A 4 5.67 13.68 3.13
C GLY A 4 5.92 13.38 1.66
N LEU A 5 4.88 13.41 0.83
CA LEU A 5 5.01 13.24 -0.61
C LEU A 5 5.89 14.32 -1.25
N LEU A 6 5.65 15.59 -0.91
CA LEU A 6 6.44 16.71 -1.44
C LEU A 6 7.94 16.52 -1.13
N LEU A 7 8.27 16.19 0.12
CA LEU A 7 9.65 15.93 0.54
C LEU A 7 10.26 14.73 -0.19
N SER A 8 9.49 13.65 -0.41
CA SER A 8 9.95 12.49 -1.19
C SER A 8 10.37 12.91 -2.60
N VAL A 9 9.55 13.71 -3.28
CA VAL A 9 9.84 14.22 -4.63
C VAL A 9 11.05 15.17 -4.63
N MET A 10 11.25 15.95 -3.57
CA MET A 10 12.36 16.89 -3.42
C MET A 10 13.67 16.23 -2.94
N GLY A 11 13.68 14.92 -2.67
CA GLY A 11 14.87 14.20 -2.19
C GLY A 11 15.07 14.26 -0.67
N GLY A 12 14.17 14.88 0.08
CA GLY A 12 14.16 14.91 1.55
C GLY A 12 13.61 13.62 2.13
N TYR A 13 14.20 12.47 1.80
CA TYR A 13 13.65 11.14 2.06
C TYR A 13 13.45 10.81 3.54
N GLU A 14 14.38 11.23 4.40
CA GLU A 14 14.32 10.94 5.84
C GLU A 14 13.17 11.70 6.51
N GLU A 15 13.11 13.02 6.29
CA GLU A 15 12.02 13.86 6.79
C GLU A 15 10.67 13.44 6.17
N SER A 16 10.67 13.08 4.89
CA SER A 16 9.51 12.50 4.21
C SER A 16 8.98 11.27 4.95
N ASN A 17 9.86 10.34 5.32
CA ASN A 17 9.49 9.11 6.03
C ASN A 17 8.88 9.39 7.41
N GLU A 18 9.34 10.42 8.12
CA GLU A 18 8.74 10.83 9.39
C GLU A 18 7.32 11.37 9.20
N TYR A 19 7.09 12.25 8.23
CA TYR A 19 5.75 12.76 7.94
C TYR A 19 4.81 11.69 7.41
N LEU A 20 5.32 10.76 6.62
CA LEU A 20 4.57 9.62 6.10
C LEU A 20 4.19 8.65 7.23
N GLU A 21 5.08 8.36 8.17
CA GLU A 21 4.75 7.50 9.31
C GLU A 21 3.70 8.15 10.23
N LYS A 22 3.81 9.45 10.52
CA LYS A 22 2.78 10.18 11.27
C LYS A 22 1.43 10.12 10.55
N ALA A 23 1.42 10.24 9.22
CA ALA A 23 0.19 10.14 8.43
C ALA A 23 -0.40 8.72 8.46
N PHE A 24 0.46 7.69 8.41
CA PHE A 24 0.03 6.29 8.52
C PHE A 24 -0.64 6.01 9.87
N LEU A 25 0.00 6.41 10.97
CA LEU A 25 -0.52 6.18 12.32
C LEU A 25 -1.84 6.92 12.56
N PHE A 26 -1.94 8.17 12.08
CA PHE A 26 -3.17 8.95 12.20
C PHE A 26 -4.36 8.27 11.50
N GLY A 27 -4.15 7.71 10.30
CA GLY A 27 -5.21 6.99 9.60
C GLY A 27 -5.62 5.70 10.29
N GLU A 28 -4.66 4.93 10.82
CA GLU A 28 -4.96 3.71 11.59
C GLU A 28 -5.75 3.99 12.89
N ASP A 29 -5.40 5.06 13.61
CA ASP A 29 -6.11 5.48 14.82
C ASP A 29 -7.51 5.99 14.50
N TYR A 30 -7.66 6.75 13.40
CA TYR A 30 -8.95 7.22 12.93
C TYR A 30 -9.89 6.05 12.58
N GLN A 31 -9.39 5.07 11.83
CA GLN A 31 -10.16 3.88 11.46
C GLN A 31 -10.62 3.08 12.69
N LYS A 32 -9.74 2.88 13.68
CA LYS A 32 -10.08 2.18 14.93
C LYS A 32 -11.14 2.91 15.75
N ASN A 33 -10.98 4.23 15.91
CA ASN A 33 -11.94 5.05 16.66
C ASN A 33 -13.31 5.03 16.00
N TYR A 34 -13.37 5.17 14.67
CA TYR A 34 -14.63 5.11 13.93
C TYR A 34 -15.31 3.73 14.04
N LEU A 35 -14.54 2.64 13.95
CA LEU A 35 -15.08 1.29 14.16
C LEU A 35 -15.62 1.09 15.58
N ASN A 36 -14.93 1.59 16.60
CA ASN A 36 -15.38 1.53 17.99
C ASN A 36 -16.65 2.37 18.21
N GLU A 37 -16.71 3.57 17.62
CA GLU A 37 -17.87 4.45 17.68
C GLU A 37 -19.07 3.81 16.97
N ALA A 38 -18.89 3.29 15.76
CA ALA A 38 -19.92 2.56 15.02
C ALA A 38 -20.44 1.29 15.71
N ALA A 39 -19.55 0.54 16.37
CA ALA A 39 -19.92 -0.64 17.15
C ALA A 39 -20.81 -0.27 18.35
N SER A 40 -20.65 0.94 18.92
CA SER A 40 -21.56 1.46 19.95
C SER A 40 -22.94 1.86 19.39
N TYR A 41 -23.03 2.12 18.09
CA TYR A 41 -24.23 2.59 17.40
C TYR A 41 -24.94 1.52 16.55
N LEU A 42 -24.60 0.22 16.65
CA LEU A 42 -25.06 -0.94 15.84
C LEU A 42 -26.58 -1.00 15.51
N THR A 43 -27.07 -0.10 14.66
CA THR A 43 -28.35 -0.18 13.95
C THR A 43 -28.30 0.39 12.53
N ASN A 44 -27.13 0.81 12.01
CA ASN A 44 -27.05 1.31 10.64
C ASN A 44 -26.05 0.51 9.78
N PRO A 45 -26.51 -0.28 8.79
CA PRO A 45 -25.66 -1.01 7.85
C PRO A 45 -24.90 -0.14 6.83
N MET A 46 -24.80 1.17 7.03
CA MET A 46 -24.17 2.10 6.08
C MET A 46 -22.73 2.47 6.46
N ILE A 47 -21.87 1.48 6.72
CA ILE A 47 -20.42 1.70 6.80
C ILE A 47 -19.79 1.02 5.58
N THR A 48 -20.05 1.60 4.42
CA THR A 48 -19.16 1.41 3.29
C THR A 48 -17.85 2.11 3.64
N SER A 49 -16.85 1.34 4.08
CA SER A 49 -15.44 1.78 4.20
C SER A 49 -15.09 2.64 2.99
N TYR A 50 -14.76 3.91 3.23
CA TYR A 50 -14.49 4.89 2.18
C TYR A 50 -13.28 4.38 1.38
N ARG A 51 -13.49 4.02 0.10
CA ARG A 51 -12.45 3.48 -0.80
C ARG A 51 -11.14 4.31 -0.86
N GLY A 52 -11.21 5.61 -0.52
CA GLY A 52 -10.05 6.51 -0.51
C GLY A 52 -9.07 6.25 0.64
N GLU A 53 -9.55 5.96 1.85
CA GLU A 53 -8.72 5.84 3.06
C GLU A 53 -7.79 4.60 3.00
N ASP A 54 -8.30 3.49 2.46
CA ASP A 54 -7.53 2.26 2.30
C ASP A 54 -6.42 2.40 1.25
N HIS A 55 -6.66 3.18 0.18
CA HIS A 55 -5.68 3.46 -0.86
C HIS A 55 -4.59 4.43 -0.36
N GLU A 56 -4.94 5.42 0.46
CA GLU A 56 -3.98 6.37 1.03
C GLU A 56 -2.93 5.66 1.90
N HIS A 57 -3.32 4.68 2.72
CA HIS A 57 -2.37 3.90 3.52
C HIS A 57 -1.38 3.11 2.66
N LEU A 58 -1.87 2.48 1.58
CA LEU A 58 -1.00 1.78 0.62
C LEU A 58 0.01 2.75 0.00
N MET A 59 -0.45 3.93 -0.43
CA MET A 59 0.44 4.94 -1.04
C MET A 59 1.47 5.47 -0.03
N VAL A 60 1.09 5.67 1.22
CA VAL A 60 2.03 6.10 2.27
C VAL A 60 3.17 5.08 2.42
N LEU A 61 2.85 3.80 2.57
CA LEU A 61 3.87 2.75 2.69
C LEU A 61 4.71 2.61 1.40
N TYR A 62 4.09 2.76 0.22
CA TYR A 62 4.77 2.78 -1.07
C TYR A 62 5.87 3.85 -1.11
N TYR A 63 5.55 5.09 -0.76
CA TYR A 63 6.53 6.19 -0.78
C TYR A 63 7.62 5.99 0.26
N LYS A 64 7.29 5.45 1.45
CA LYS A 64 8.31 5.13 2.45
C LYS A 64 9.30 4.10 1.95
N ALA A 65 8.81 3.02 1.35
CA ALA A 65 9.66 1.98 0.78
C ALA A 65 10.57 2.53 -0.34
N MET A 66 10.02 3.35 -1.23
CA MET A 66 10.79 4.03 -2.29
C MET A 66 11.86 4.98 -1.75
N ASN A 67 11.54 5.74 -0.71
CA ASN A 67 12.49 6.62 -0.03
C ASN A 67 13.65 5.81 0.55
N PHE A 68 13.35 4.71 1.25
CA PHE A 68 14.39 3.83 1.80
C PHE A 68 15.27 3.20 0.71
N LEU A 69 14.68 2.72 -0.39
CA LEU A 69 15.46 2.26 -1.55
C LEU A 69 16.39 3.34 -2.09
N LYS A 70 15.90 4.58 -2.24
CA LYS A 70 16.70 5.73 -2.72
C LYS A 70 17.82 6.13 -1.76
N MET A 71 17.71 5.75 -0.48
CA MET A 71 18.74 5.94 0.53
C MET A 71 19.71 4.75 0.64
N GLY A 72 19.51 3.66 -0.13
CA GLY A 72 20.26 2.41 0.02
C GLY A 72 19.94 1.64 1.31
N LYS A 73 18.82 1.97 1.97
CA LYS A 73 18.33 1.38 3.21
C LYS A 73 17.39 0.20 2.91
N TYR A 74 17.97 -0.90 2.41
CA TYR A 74 17.19 -2.03 1.88
C TYR A 74 16.39 -2.79 2.95
N GLU A 75 16.94 -2.94 4.15
CA GLU A 75 16.25 -3.61 5.27
C GLU A 75 14.99 -2.84 5.68
N GLU A 76 15.07 -1.50 5.76
CA GLU A 76 13.94 -0.65 6.06
C GLU A 76 12.91 -0.65 4.92
N ALA A 77 13.36 -0.67 3.66
CA ALA A 77 12.46 -0.84 2.52
C ALA A 77 11.69 -2.17 2.60
N LEU A 78 12.35 -3.25 3.05
CA LEU A 78 11.72 -4.56 3.23
C LEU A 78 10.68 -4.55 4.35
N VAL A 79 10.91 -3.80 5.43
CA VAL A 79 9.89 -3.62 6.50
C VAL A 79 8.63 -2.99 5.92
N GLU A 80 8.75 -1.92 5.13
CA GLU A 80 7.61 -1.26 4.49
C GLU A 80 6.96 -2.16 3.42
N CYS A 81 7.74 -2.95 2.68
CA CYS A 81 7.24 -3.96 1.74
C CYS A 81 6.36 -5.01 2.45
N ARG A 82 6.76 -5.47 3.64
CA ARG A 82 5.95 -6.41 4.44
C ARG A 82 4.66 -5.77 4.91
N ARG A 83 4.70 -4.50 5.36
CA ARG A 83 3.49 -3.73 5.73
C ARG A 83 2.54 -3.58 4.55
N LEU A 84 3.06 -3.28 3.35
CA LEU A 84 2.28 -3.22 2.11
C LEU A 84 1.57 -4.54 1.82
N ASN A 85 2.31 -5.66 1.88
CA ASN A 85 1.75 -6.98 1.61
C ASN A 85 0.61 -7.34 2.60
N ILE A 86 0.81 -7.06 3.90
CA ILE A 86 -0.22 -7.27 4.92
C ILE A 86 -1.46 -6.42 4.62
N ARG A 87 -1.28 -5.15 4.28
CA ARG A 87 -2.42 -4.25 4.00
C ARG A 87 -3.17 -4.69 2.74
N LEU A 88 -2.47 -5.08 1.68
CA LEU A 88 -3.08 -5.66 0.48
C LEU A 88 -3.90 -6.92 0.81
N GLN A 89 -3.37 -7.82 1.64
CA GLN A 89 -4.08 -9.02 2.05
C GLN A 89 -5.36 -8.67 2.85
N GLN A 90 -5.26 -7.75 3.81
CA GLN A 90 -6.43 -7.29 4.59
C GLN A 90 -7.53 -6.69 3.69
N LEU A 91 -7.14 -5.94 2.65
CA LEU A 91 -8.08 -5.37 1.69
C LEU A 91 -8.71 -6.47 0.83
N SER A 92 -7.91 -7.43 0.36
CA SER A 92 -8.41 -8.60 -0.36
C SER A 92 -9.42 -9.40 0.45
N ASP A 93 -9.19 -9.56 1.76
CA ASP A 93 -10.08 -10.31 2.65
C ASP A 93 -11.38 -9.54 2.95
N ARG A 94 -11.28 -8.23 3.18
CA ARG A 94 -12.42 -7.34 3.45
C ARG A 94 -13.36 -7.24 2.25
N TYR A 95 -12.79 -7.06 1.07
CA TYR A 95 -13.53 -6.97 -0.17
C TYR A 95 -13.52 -8.34 -0.83
N GLN A 96 -14.44 -9.24 -0.42
CA GLN A 96 -14.75 -10.52 -1.09
C GLN A 96 -15.27 -10.34 -2.53
N SER A 97 -14.69 -9.42 -3.31
CA SER A 97 -14.97 -9.12 -4.71
C SER A 97 -13.77 -9.57 -5.54
N ASP A 98 -14.05 -10.37 -6.56
CA ASP A 98 -13.07 -11.23 -7.21
C ASP A 98 -11.93 -10.54 -7.97
N LYS A 99 -11.94 -9.22 -8.19
CA LYS A 99 -11.03 -8.64 -9.19
C LYS A 99 -10.33 -7.32 -8.86
N LYS A 100 -10.96 -6.36 -8.16
CA LYS A 100 -10.51 -4.96 -8.31
C LYS A 100 -9.52 -4.41 -7.26
N TYR A 101 -9.50 -4.96 -6.04
CA TYR A 101 -8.56 -4.52 -4.97
C TYR A 101 -7.53 -5.57 -4.57
N LYS A 102 -7.69 -6.81 -5.04
CA LYS A 102 -6.78 -7.93 -4.73
C LYS A 102 -5.43 -7.83 -5.43
N ARG A 103 -5.26 -6.85 -6.31
CA ARG A 103 -4.35 -6.91 -7.45
C ARG A 103 -3.94 -5.50 -7.88
N ASP A 104 -3.14 -4.82 -7.06
CA ASP A 104 -2.48 -3.60 -7.52
C ASP A 104 -1.15 -3.98 -8.18
N ALA A 105 -1.12 -3.92 -9.52
CA ALA A 105 0.04 -4.28 -10.31
C ALA A 105 1.27 -3.44 -9.96
N PHE A 106 1.07 -2.17 -9.61
CA PHE A 106 2.14 -1.24 -9.29
C PHE A 106 2.76 -1.55 -7.92
N ILE A 107 1.95 -1.92 -6.93
CA ILE A 107 2.46 -2.36 -5.64
C ILE A 107 3.25 -3.66 -5.78
N HIS A 108 2.75 -4.63 -6.55
CA HIS A 108 3.48 -5.88 -6.82
C HIS A 108 4.81 -5.65 -7.56
N MET A 109 4.87 -4.68 -8.46
CA MET A 109 6.12 -4.29 -9.12
C MET A 109 7.15 -3.77 -8.10
N LEU A 110 6.73 -2.87 -7.20
CA LEU A 110 7.62 -2.36 -6.15
C LEU A 110 8.09 -3.47 -5.21
N MET A 111 7.17 -4.36 -4.80
CA MET A 111 7.54 -5.51 -3.96
C MET A 111 8.62 -6.37 -4.64
N GLY A 112 8.48 -6.62 -5.95
CA GLY A 112 9.49 -7.34 -6.71
C GLY A 112 10.87 -6.67 -6.67
N ILE A 113 10.91 -5.35 -6.88
CA ILE A 113 12.16 -4.56 -6.82
C ILE A 113 12.82 -4.64 -5.44
N ILE A 114 12.02 -4.55 -4.36
CA ILE A 114 12.55 -4.61 -3.00
C ILE A 114 13.09 -6.00 -2.67
N TYR A 115 12.36 -7.06 -3.03
CA TYR A 115 12.83 -8.43 -2.82
C TYR A 115 14.09 -8.72 -3.64
N GLU A 116 14.16 -8.24 -4.89
CA GLU A 116 15.37 -8.39 -5.72
C GLU A 116 16.56 -7.66 -5.11
N ALA A 117 16.37 -6.43 -4.60
CA ALA A 117 17.41 -5.67 -3.91
C ALA A 117 17.94 -6.36 -2.65
N ASP A 118 17.12 -7.19 -1.99
CA ASP A 118 17.48 -8.01 -0.82
C ASP A 118 18.02 -9.41 -1.20
N ASN A 119 18.15 -9.73 -2.49
CA ASN A 119 18.50 -11.05 -3.03
C ASN A 119 17.48 -12.18 -2.77
N ASP A 120 16.22 -11.83 -2.45
CA ASP A 120 15.10 -12.78 -2.34
C ASP A 120 14.44 -13.02 -3.70
N PHE A 121 15.19 -13.67 -4.60
CA PHE A 121 14.80 -13.82 -6.00
C PHE A 121 13.51 -14.63 -6.20
N ASN A 122 13.18 -15.55 -5.28
CA ASN A 122 11.96 -16.34 -5.36
C ASN A 122 10.72 -15.48 -5.13
N ASN A 123 10.73 -14.66 -4.06
CA ASN A 123 9.64 -13.74 -3.79
C ASN A 123 9.59 -12.60 -4.82
N ALA A 124 10.75 -12.14 -5.30
CA ALA A 124 10.81 -11.19 -6.40
C ALA A 124 10.11 -11.72 -7.66
N PHE A 125 10.43 -12.95 -8.07
CA PHE A 125 9.80 -13.60 -9.23
C PHE A 125 8.28 -13.71 -9.07
N ILE A 126 7.79 -14.14 -7.91
CA ILE A 126 6.34 -14.24 -7.64
C ILE A 126 5.68 -12.86 -7.73
N ALA A 127 6.29 -11.82 -7.13
CA ALA A 127 5.76 -10.47 -7.15
C ALA A 127 5.72 -9.90 -8.58
N TYR A 128 6.79 -10.07 -9.37
CA TYR A 128 6.81 -9.64 -10.77
C TYR A 128 5.79 -10.38 -11.64
N ARG A 129 5.66 -11.70 -11.45
CA ARG A 129 4.64 -12.49 -12.15
C ARG A 129 3.24 -11.99 -11.83
N ASN A 130 2.93 -11.75 -10.55
CA ASN A 130 1.65 -11.21 -10.15
C ASN A 130 1.40 -9.84 -10.79
N SER A 131 2.39 -8.94 -10.76
CA SER A 131 2.30 -7.62 -11.42
C SER A 131 1.97 -7.76 -12.91
N TYR A 132 2.70 -8.61 -13.63
CA TYR A 132 2.48 -8.87 -15.06
C TYR A 132 1.08 -9.43 -15.34
N GLU A 133 0.65 -10.44 -14.59
CA GLU A 133 -0.68 -11.06 -14.76
C GLU A 133 -1.79 -10.02 -14.59
N ILE A 134 -1.66 -9.11 -13.62
CA ILE A 134 -2.65 -8.05 -13.35
C ILE A 134 -2.67 -7.02 -14.48
N TYR A 135 -1.50 -6.57 -14.93
CA TYR A 135 -1.43 -5.68 -16.09
C TYR A 135 -2.04 -6.31 -17.34
N GLN A 136 -1.93 -7.62 -17.52
CA GLN A 136 -2.52 -8.29 -18.68
C GLN A 136 -4.01 -8.58 -18.53
N SER A 137 -4.50 -8.90 -17.33
CA SER A 137 -5.89 -9.32 -17.15
C SER A 137 -6.85 -8.15 -16.91
N ASP A 138 -6.42 -7.12 -16.17
CA ASP A 138 -7.34 -6.13 -15.62
C ASP A 138 -7.27 -4.79 -16.36
N TYR A 139 -6.10 -4.42 -16.88
CA TYR A 139 -5.92 -3.12 -17.56
C TYR A 139 -6.59 -3.03 -18.93
N PRO A 140 -6.68 -4.08 -19.76
CA PRO A 140 -7.46 -4.02 -21.00
C PRO A 140 -8.95 -3.71 -20.76
N ASP A 141 -9.54 -4.23 -19.69
CA ASP A 141 -10.93 -3.96 -19.31
C ASP A 141 -11.12 -2.55 -18.70
N LEU A 142 -10.07 -1.97 -18.11
CA LEU A 142 -10.10 -0.67 -17.44
C LEU A 142 -9.74 0.52 -18.35
N PHE A 143 -8.88 0.30 -19.35
CA PHE A 143 -8.28 1.36 -20.19
C PHE A 143 -8.30 1.03 -21.69
N GLY A 144 -8.93 -0.07 -22.09
CA GLY A 144 -9.16 -0.39 -23.50
C GLY A 144 -9.98 0.69 -24.20
N THR A 145 -9.45 1.18 -25.33
CA THR A 145 -10.16 2.01 -26.32
C THR A 145 -10.88 1.13 -27.32
#